data_AF-A0A0B1S8X0-F1
#
_entry.id   AF-A0A0B1S8X0-F1
#
_cell.length_a   1.000
_cell.length_b   1.000
_cell.length_c   1.000
_cell.angle_alpha   90.00
_cell.angle_beta   90.00
_cell.angle_gamma   90.00
#
_symmetry.space_group_name_H-M   'P 1'
#
loop_
_entity.id
_entity.type
_entity.pdbx_description
1 polymer ?
#
loop_
_entity_poly.entity_id
_entity_poly.type
_entity_poly.pdbx_seq_one_letter_code
_entity_poly.pdbx_strand_id
1 'polypeptide(L)'
;MDAETLTCLAFKYTGCGGNGNNFKSRTHCQLRCIPMDFINCPANTPAVKREDGTSHCDSEHKCPEGSSCVEGFIFGKCCDNEASEKYIADRRPNCGNRQAVKDENRDYPITLLGKSCEHNFCPEGADCHKGNFYAYCCK
;
A
#
# COMPACT_ATOMS: atom_id res chain seq x y z
N MET A 1 4.96 7.49 7.27
CA MET A 1 4.68 7.41 5.82
C MET A 1 5.96 7.03 5.10
N ASP A 2 5.88 5.98 4.28
CA ASP A 2 6.91 5.62 3.33
C ASP A 2 6.73 6.46 2.05
N ALA A 3 7.79 7.13 1.62
CA ALA A 3 7.72 8.11 0.53
C ALA A 3 7.70 7.47 -0.86
N GLU A 4 8.26 6.25 -0.98
CA GLU A 4 8.32 5.53 -2.25
C GLU A 4 6.94 5.04 -2.66
N THR A 5 6.26 4.35 -1.74
CA THR A 5 4.94 3.74 -1.98
C THR A 5 3.77 4.64 -1.60
N LEU A 6 4.07 5.81 -1.03
CA LEU A 6 3.12 6.76 -0.45
C LEU A 6 2.08 6.07 0.46
N THR A 7 2.57 5.14 1.27
CA THR A 7 1.77 4.35 2.20
C THR A 7 2.21 4.58 3.64
N CYS A 8 1.24 4.65 4.56
CA CYS A 8 1.50 4.67 5.99
C CYS A 8 1.79 3.25 6.50
N LEU A 9 3.07 2.94 6.69
CA LEU A 9 3.55 1.63 7.13
C LEU A 9 3.93 1.64 8.61
N ALA A 10 3.65 0.52 9.29
CA ALA A 10 3.97 0.32 10.69
C ALA A 10 5.48 0.06 10.89
N PHE A 11 5.98 0.49 12.03
CA PHE A 11 7.33 0.23 12.52
C PHE A 11 7.30 0.21 14.05
N LYS A 12 8.25 -0.48 14.67
CA LYS A 12 8.39 -0.45 16.13
C LYS A 12 9.14 0.79 16.57
N TYR A 13 8.47 1.63 17.36
CA TYR A 13 9.11 2.75 18.05
C TYR A 13 9.46 2.34 19.49
N THR A 14 10.71 2.55 19.89
CA THR A 14 11.23 2.15 21.21
C THR A 14 10.99 3.19 22.31
N GLY A 15 10.44 4.36 21.96
CA GLY A 15 10.04 5.38 22.93
C GLY A 15 10.92 6.63 22.97
N CYS A 16 12.11 6.62 22.38
CA CYS A 16 13.00 7.79 22.31
C CYS A 16 13.66 7.97 20.93
N GLY A 17 14.13 9.19 20.63
CA GLY A 17 14.94 9.48 19.42
C GLY A 17 14.19 9.55 18.08
N GLY A 18 12.86 9.73 18.10
CA GLY A 18 12.04 9.83 16.89
C GLY A 18 12.03 11.21 16.23
N ASN A 19 11.38 11.30 15.06
CA ASN A 19 11.08 12.54 14.34
C ASN A 19 9.57 12.69 14.10
N GLY A 20 9.15 13.74 13.37
CA GLY A 20 7.75 14.03 13.09
C GLY A 20 7.01 13.02 12.18
N ASN A 21 7.71 12.06 11.57
CA ASN A 21 7.11 10.98 10.77
C ASN A 21 6.78 9.75 11.63
N ASN A 22 6.17 9.98 12.79
CA ASN A 22 5.78 8.95 13.76
C ASN A 22 4.35 9.25 14.26
N PHE A 23 3.44 8.31 14.03
CA PHE A 23 2.02 8.51 14.28
C PHE A 23 1.44 7.34 15.08
N LYS A 24 0.58 7.65 16.06
CA LYS A 24 -0.08 6.63 16.90
C LYS A 24 -1.08 5.75 16.13
N SER A 25 -1.57 6.22 14.99
CA SER A 25 -2.50 5.47 14.15
C SER A 25 -2.24 5.70 12.67
N ARG A 26 -2.58 4.70 11.86
CA ARG A 26 -2.52 4.82 10.41
C ARG A 26 -3.37 5.97 9.90
N THR A 27 -4.58 6.15 10.44
CA THR A 27 -5.49 7.24 10.04
C THR A 27 -4.85 8.62 10.22
N HIS A 28 -4.18 8.86 11.35
CA HIS A 28 -3.49 10.13 11.57
C HIS A 28 -2.34 10.33 10.58
N CYS A 29 -1.56 9.28 10.29
CA CYS A 29 -0.54 9.33 9.25
C CYS A 29 -1.16 9.66 7.88
N GLN A 30 -2.28 9.04 7.51
CA GLN A 30 -2.93 9.28 6.22
C GLN A 30 -3.45 10.72 6.11
N LEU A 31 -4.16 11.21 7.13
CA LEU A 31 -4.66 12.58 7.18
C LEU A 31 -3.54 13.62 7.12
N ARG A 32 -2.37 13.32 7.69
CA ARG A 32 -1.25 14.26 7.71
C ARG A 32 -0.42 14.24 6.43
N CYS A 33 -0.26 13.08 5.80
CA CYS A 33 0.75 12.84 4.77
C CYS A 33 0.19 12.50 3.38
N ILE A 34 -1.05 12.01 3.27
CA ILE A 34 -1.62 11.58 1.98
C ILE A 34 -2.63 12.62 1.50
N PRO A 35 -2.36 13.30 0.37
CA PRO A 35 -3.30 14.25 -0.22
C PRO A 35 -4.61 13.58 -0.64
N MET A 36 -5.73 14.31 -0.58
CA MET A 36 -7.05 13.79 -0.97
C MET A 36 -7.20 13.62 -2.49
N ASP A 37 -6.44 14.39 -3.27
CA ASP A 37 -6.34 14.36 -4.73
C ASP A 37 -5.31 13.35 -5.25
N PHE A 38 -4.88 12.42 -4.40
CA PHE A 38 -3.86 11.43 -4.73
C PHE A 38 -4.40 10.31 -5.63
N ILE A 39 -4.34 10.53 -6.95
CA ILE A 39 -4.72 9.55 -7.98
C ILE A 39 -3.44 8.92 -8.56
N ASN A 40 -2.89 7.91 -7.90
CA ASN A 40 -1.77 7.12 -8.41
C ASN A 40 -2.11 5.64 -8.46
N CYS A 41 -1.32 4.89 -9.22
CA CYS A 41 -1.45 3.45 -9.28
C CYS A 41 -1.05 2.80 -7.95
N PRO A 42 -1.48 1.55 -7.70
CA PRO A 42 -1.17 0.83 -6.46
C PRO A 42 0.32 0.88 -6.10
N ALA A 43 0.63 1.06 -4.80
CA ALA A 43 1.99 1.28 -4.30
C ALA A 43 2.74 2.44 -4.97
N ASN A 44 2.04 3.47 -5.45
CA ASN A 44 2.62 4.62 -6.13
C ASN A 44 3.45 4.25 -7.37
N THR A 45 3.07 3.16 -8.04
CA THR A 45 3.75 2.74 -9.27
C THR A 45 3.46 3.71 -10.41
N PRO A 46 4.37 3.84 -11.40
CA PRO A 46 4.13 4.68 -12.56
C PRO A 46 2.90 4.21 -13.34
N ALA A 47 2.10 5.17 -13.82
CA ALA A 47 1.00 4.86 -14.73
C ALA A 47 1.54 4.36 -16.07
N VAL A 48 0.85 3.38 -16.66
CA VAL A 48 1.18 2.85 -17.98
C VAL A 48 0.70 3.85 -19.02
N LYS A 49 1.61 4.30 -19.88
CA LYS A 49 1.33 5.27 -20.92
C LYS A 49 0.97 4.58 -22.23
N ARG A 50 0.01 5.15 -22.95
CA ARG A 50 -0.25 4.86 -24.36
C ARG A 50 0.88 5.43 -25.23
N GLU A 51 0.89 5.07 -26.51
CA GLU A 51 1.88 5.56 -27.48
C GLU A 51 1.88 7.09 -27.60
N ASP A 52 0.73 7.73 -27.40
CA ASP A 52 0.55 9.19 -27.37
C ASP A 52 1.11 9.86 -26.09
N GLY A 53 1.67 9.07 -25.16
CA GLY A 53 2.22 9.54 -23.89
C GLY A 53 1.18 9.78 -22.78
N THR A 54 -0.11 9.61 -23.06
CA THR A 54 -1.19 9.78 -22.08
C THR A 54 -1.43 8.50 -21.29
N SER A 55 -1.97 8.62 -20.08
CA SER A 55 -2.24 7.48 -19.19
C SER A 55 -3.61 7.55 -18.52
N HIS A 56 -4.43 8.55 -18.87
CA HIS A 56 -5.80 8.63 -18.38
C HIS A 56 -6.63 7.54 -19.03
N CYS A 57 -7.69 7.12 -18.38
CA CYS A 57 -8.63 6.18 -18.96
C CYS A 57 -10.05 6.52 -18.53
N ASP A 58 -10.96 6.22 -19.45
CA ASP A 58 -12.39 6.41 -19.34
C ASP A 58 -13.07 5.47 -20.37
N SER A 59 -14.35 5.70 -20.68
CA SER A 59 -15.09 4.91 -21.66
C SER A 59 -14.53 4.96 -23.09
N GLU A 60 -13.86 6.05 -23.45
CA GLU A 60 -13.30 6.28 -24.79
C GLU A 60 -11.82 5.89 -24.84
N HIS A 61 -11.10 6.19 -23.76
CA HIS A 61 -9.66 6.00 -23.63
C HIS A 61 -9.32 4.67 -22.96
N LYS A 62 -9.13 3.64 -23.78
CA LYS A 62 -8.74 2.31 -23.31
C LYS A 62 -7.28 2.27 -22.86
N CYS A 63 -7.00 1.39 -21.89
CA CYS A 63 -5.65 1.16 -21.41
C CYS A 63 -4.85 0.23 -22.32
N PRO A 64 -3.51 0.39 -22.39
CA PRO A 64 -2.62 -0.54 -23.08
C PRO A 64 -2.74 -1.98 -22.56
N GLU A 65 -2.35 -2.95 -23.39
CA GLU A 65 -2.29 -4.35 -22.98
C GLU A 65 -1.43 -4.54 -21.72
N GLY A 66 -1.87 -5.42 -20.82
CA GLY A 66 -1.21 -5.62 -19.52
C GLY A 66 -1.56 -4.56 -18.47
N SER A 67 -2.41 -3.58 -18.78
CA SER A 67 -2.84 -2.56 -17.83
C SER A 67 -4.36 -2.42 -17.76
N SER A 68 -4.87 -2.01 -16.60
CA SER A 68 -6.29 -1.83 -16.34
C SER A 68 -6.60 -0.42 -15.88
N CYS A 69 -7.81 0.05 -16.17
CA CYS A 69 -8.26 1.35 -15.72
C CYS A 69 -8.61 1.32 -14.23
N VAL A 70 -7.83 2.03 -13.42
CA VAL A 70 -8.13 2.25 -12.01
C VAL A 70 -8.82 3.60 -11.89
N GLU A 71 -10.12 3.55 -11.59
CA GLU A 71 -10.96 4.74 -11.46
C GLU A 71 -10.57 5.55 -10.21
N GLY A 72 -10.18 6.80 -10.42
CA GLY A 72 -10.03 7.80 -9.35
C GLY A 72 -11.28 8.65 -9.20
N PHE A 73 -11.22 9.64 -8.30
CA PHE A 73 -12.34 10.56 -8.07
C PHE A 73 -12.62 11.50 -9.25
N ILE A 74 -11.59 11.87 -10.03
CA ILE A 74 -11.70 12.84 -11.14
C ILE A 74 -11.53 12.17 -12.50
N PHE A 75 -10.56 11.28 -12.65
CA PHE A 75 -10.29 10.53 -13.87
C PHE A 75 -9.67 9.17 -13.53
N GLY A 76 -9.82 8.19 -14.43
CA GLY A 76 -9.15 6.90 -14.31
C GLY A 76 -7.70 6.98 -14.77
N LYS A 77 -6.83 6.11 -14.22
CA LYS A 77 -5.46 5.92 -14.72
C LYS A 77 -5.22 4.48 -15.12
N CYS A 78 -4.48 4.28 -16.21
CA CYS A 78 -4.01 2.96 -16.60
C CYS A 78 -2.88 2.51 -15.68
N CYS A 79 -3.13 1.43 -14.96
CA CYS A 79 -2.21 0.85 -14.00
C CYS A 79 -1.83 -0.56 -14.42
N ASP A 80 -0.55 -0.87 -14.27
CA ASP A 80 0.01 -2.18 -14.61
C ASP A 80 -0.65 -3.29 -13.79
N ASN A 81 -1.06 -4.36 -14.48
CA ASN A 81 -1.80 -5.47 -13.85
C ASN A 81 -0.89 -6.25 -12.91
N GLU A 82 0.36 -6.54 -13.31
CA GLU A 82 1.30 -7.31 -12.49
C GLU A 82 1.63 -6.57 -11.18
N ALA A 83 1.88 -5.26 -11.26
CA ALA A 83 2.10 -4.42 -10.10
C ALA A 83 0.86 -4.35 -9.20
N SER A 84 -0.34 -4.30 -9.80
CA SER A 84 -1.61 -4.30 -9.07
C SER A 84 -1.82 -5.62 -8.32
N GLU A 85 -1.53 -6.75 -8.96
CA GLU A 85 -1.60 -8.10 -8.37
C GLU A 85 -0.62 -8.25 -7.20
N LYS A 86 0.65 -7.82 -7.40
CA LYS A 86 1.67 -7.81 -6.34
C LYS A 86 1.25 -6.96 -5.14
N TYR A 87 0.67 -5.78 -5.40
CA TYR A 87 0.14 -4.93 -4.34
C TYR A 87 -1.02 -5.60 -3.59
N ILE A 88 -1.95 -6.24 -4.30
CA ILE A 88 -3.06 -6.98 -3.68
C ILE A 88 -2.52 -8.15 -2.86
N ALA A 89 -1.54 -8.89 -3.36
CA ALA A 89 -0.93 -10.01 -2.66
C ALA A 89 -0.33 -9.59 -1.31
N ASP A 90 0.34 -8.44 -1.24
CA ASP A 90 0.87 -7.93 0.02
C ASP A 90 -0.22 -7.48 0.99
N ARG A 91 -1.33 -6.91 0.47
CA ARG A 91 -2.45 -6.44 1.30
C ARG A 91 -3.40 -7.54 1.73
N ARG A 92 -3.47 -8.63 0.98
CA ARG A 92 -4.27 -9.83 1.24
C ARG A 92 -3.36 -11.06 1.17
N PRO A 93 -2.36 -11.15 2.07
CA PRO A 93 -1.38 -12.21 1.99
C PRO A 93 -2.02 -13.54 2.38
N ASN A 94 -1.57 -14.60 1.70
CA ASN A 94 -1.91 -15.96 2.07
C ASN A 94 -0.92 -16.46 3.13
N CYS A 95 -1.42 -16.68 4.35
CA CYS A 95 -0.66 -17.18 5.48
C CYS A 95 -0.81 -18.70 5.69
N GLY A 96 -1.34 -19.43 4.69
CA GLY A 96 -1.61 -20.87 4.78
C GLY A 96 -2.61 -21.18 5.89
N ASN A 97 -2.16 -21.93 6.90
CA ASN A 97 -2.99 -22.30 8.07
C ASN A 97 -3.07 -21.19 9.15
N ARG A 98 -2.29 -20.12 8.99
CA ARG A 98 -2.28 -18.96 9.90
C ARG A 98 -3.07 -17.80 9.31
N GLN A 99 -3.29 -16.75 10.10
CA GLN A 99 -3.98 -15.56 9.65
C GLN A 99 -3.03 -14.38 9.47
N ALA A 100 -3.35 -13.53 8.50
CA ALA A 100 -2.65 -12.26 8.35
C ALA A 100 -3.00 -11.35 9.53
N VAL A 101 -1.99 -10.87 10.25
CA VAL A 101 -2.18 -9.94 11.37
C VAL A 101 -2.86 -8.67 10.85
N LYS A 102 -3.90 -8.22 11.56
CA LYS A 102 -4.66 -7.02 11.23
C LYS A 102 -4.38 -5.89 12.22
N ASP A 103 -4.50 -4.65 11.76
CA ASP A 103 -4.59 -3.48 12.62
C ASP A 103 -6.02 -3.36 13.16
N GLU A 104 -6.19 -3.71 14.43
CA GLU A 104 -7.50 -3.77 15.12
C GLU A 104 -8.01 -2.39 15.56
N ASN A 105 -7.23 -1.30 15.42
CA ASN A 105 -7.65 0.04 15.85
C ASN A 105 -8.67 0.70 14.91
N ARG A 106 -9.44 -0.09 14.13
CA ARG A 106 -10.38 0.37 13.12
C ARG A 106 -11.66 -0.44 13.14
N ASP A 107 -12.78 0.20 12.79
CA ASP A 107 -14.07 -0.47 12.58
C ASP A 107 -14.01 -1.54 11.47
N TYR A 108 -13.06 -1.40 10.53
CA TYR A 108 -12.76 -2.41 9.51
C TYR A 108 -11.27 -2.79 9.57
N PRO A 109 -10.92 -3.97 10.13
CA PRO A 109 -9.55 -4.41 10.28
C PRO A 109 -8.87 -4.59 8.93
N ILE A 110 -7.70 -3.96 8.76
CA ILE A 110 -6.86 -4.09 7.56
C ILE A 110 -5.57 -4.82 7.90
N THR A 111 -4.92 -5.45 6.92
CA THR A 111 -3.61 -6.11 7.14
C THR A 111 -2.59 -5.12 7.69
N LEU A 112 -1.90 -5.52 8.75
CA LEU A 112 -0.77 -4.77 9.31
C LEU A 112 0.42 -4.90 8.37
N LEU A 113 0.87 -3.76 7.83
CA LEU A 113 1.94 -3.70 6.84
C LEU A 113 3.11 -2.87 7.36
N GLY A 114 4.32 -3.33 7.12
CA GLY A 114 5.56 -2.61 7.35
C GLY A 114 6.34 -2.41 6.05
N LYS A 115 7.38 -1.56 6.09
CA LYS A 115 8.30 -1.40 4.95
C LYS A 115 9.17 -2.64 4.74
N SER A 116 9.72 -3.15 5.83
CA SER A 116 10.55 -4.35 5.86
C SER A 116 10.43 -5.05 7.21
N CYS A 117 10.84 -6.31 7.27
CA CYS A 117 10.92 -7.05 8.53
C CYS A 117 11.95 -6.48 9.52
N GLU A 118 12.92 -5.71 9.03
CA GLU A 118 13.94 -5.05 9.86
C GLU A 118 13.33 -3.95 10.76
N HIS A 119 12.14 -3.45 10.42
CA HIS A 119 11.44 -2.45 11.22
C HIS A 119 10.70 -3.04 12.44
N ASN A 120 10.78 -4.37 12.66
CA ASN A 120 10.28 -5.06 13.83
C ASN A 120 8.81 -4.77 14.19
N PHE A 121 7.97 -4.53 13.19
CA PHE A 121 6.59 -4.07 13.36
C PHE A 121 5.59 -5.20 13.69
N CYS A 122 5.99 -6.47 13.52
CA CYS A 122 5.14 -7.61 13.85
C CYS A 122 4.97 -7.76 15.36
N PRO A 123 3.76 -8.10 15.84
CA PRO A 123 3.53 -8.37 17.26
C PRO A 123 4.24 -9.67 17.68
N GLU A 124 4.38 -9.86 18.99
CA GLU A 124 5.02 -11.05 19.55
C GLU A 124 4.32 -12.35 19.11
N GLY A 125 5.12 -13.34 18.72
CA GLY A 125 4.65 -14.63 18.21
C GLY A 125 4.10 -14.59 16.78
N ALA A 126 4.20 -13.47 16.06
CA ALA A 126 3.89 -13.42 14.62
C ALA A 126 5.19 -13.52 13.81
N ASP A 127 5.14 -14.26 12.70
CA ASP A 127 6.25 -14.35 11.76
C ASP A 127 6.15 -13.23 10.72
N CYS A 128 7.27 -12.56 10.45
CA CYS A 128 7.35 -11.53 9.42
C CYS A 128 7.71 -12.14 8.07
N HIS A 129 7.00 -11.71 7.02
CA HIS A 129 7.23 -12.10 5.65
C HIS A 129 7.49 -10.88 4.78
N LYS A 130 8.52 -10.96 3.93
CA LYS A 130 8.80 -9.96 2.91
C LYS A 130 7.88 -10.20 1.71
N GLY A 131 7.03 -9.23 1.39
CA GLY A 131 6.22 -9.22 0.17
C GLY A 131 6.92 -8.48 -0.98
N ASN A 132 6.12 -7.96 -1.90
CA ASN A 132 6.56 -7.31 -3.13
C ASN A 132 6.93 -5.83 -2.91
N PHE A 133 6.02 -5.07 -2.32
CA PHE A 133 6.14 -3.67 -1.92
C PHE A 133 6.18 -3.50 -0.40
N TYR A 134 5.53 -4.41 0.34
CA TYR A 134 5.39 -4.32 1.79
C TYR A 134 5.79 -5.63 2.46
N ALA A 135 6.20 -5.53 3.73
CA ALA A 135 6.24 -6.68 4.63
C ALA A 135 4.90 -6.84 5.36
N TYR A 136 4.54 -8.06 5.68
CA TYR A 136 3.32 -8.41 6.45
C TYR A 136 3.64 -9.48 7.50
N CYS A 137 2.71 -9.67 8.44
CA CYS A 137 2.88 -10.64 9.52
C CYS A 137 1.81 -11.73 9.46
N CYS A 138 2.20 -12.98 9.75
CA CYS A 138 1.30 -14.12 9.86
C CYS A 138 1.32 -14.66 11.29
N LYS A 139 0.15 -14.88 11.89
CA LYS A 139 0.00 -15.45 13.23
C LYS A 139 -1.14 -16.45 13.28
#